data_AF-A0A2V4GW26-F1
#
_entry.id   AF-A0A2V4GW26-F1
#
_cell.length_a   1.000
_cell.length_b   1.000
_cell.length_c   1.000
_cell.angle_alpha   90.00
_cell.angle_beta   90.00
_cell.angle_gamma   90.00
#
_symmetry.space_group_name_H-M   'P 1'
#
loop_
_entity.id
_entity.type
_entity.pdbx_description
1 polymer ?
#
loop_
_entity_poly.entity_id
_entity_poly.type
_entity_poly.pdbx_seq_one_letter_code
_entity_poly.pdbx_strand_id
1 'polypeptide(L)'
;MRTEQIFIRDNGVISRMCHVSKNLYNQVNYILRDQFFNREKLSSYGTLAKQFAVPSDIEENNNFQKLPAQTAQWTIKKVKESWNSFFKALKTYKKHPELFSGPPRPPKYKNKDGEFILIFTNQQCSIDNGILKFPKIMDLEVKTRLDDV
;
A
#
# COMPACT_ATOMS: atom_id res chain seq x y z
N MET A 1 -5.04 10.88 20.23
CA MET A 1 -4.76 9.54 19.67
C MET A 1 -3.43 9.08 20.25
N ARG A 2 -3.40 7.96 21.00
CA ARG A 2 -2.17 7.40 21.55
C ARG A 2 -1.48 6.60 20.43
N THR A 3 -0.19 6.82 20.21
CA THR A 3 0.61 6.13 19.18
C THR A 3 1.85 5.56 19.83
N GLU A 4 2.23 4.34 19.44
CA GLU A 4 3.48 3.70 19.85
C GLU A 4 4.32 3.43 18.60
N GLN A 5 5.63 3.58 18.72
CA GLN A 5 6.60 3.16 17.69
C GLN A 5 7.47 2.06 18.28
N ILE A 6 7.56 0.94 17.56
CA ILE A 6 8.32 -0.22 17.98
C ILE A 6 9.34 -0.53 16.89
N PHE A 7 10.61 -0.57 17.26
CA PHE A 7 11.68 -0.97 16.36
C PHE A 7 11.85 -2.49 16.41
N ILE A 8 11.68 -3.13 15.26
CA ILE A 8 11.90 -4.55 15.07
C ILE A 8 13.18 -4.68 14.25
N ARG A 9 14.12 -5.52 14.72
CA ARG A 9 15.35 -5.82 13.97
C ARG A 9 15.01 -6.53 12.65
N ASP A 10 16.01 -6.70 11.79
CA ASP A 10 15.86 -7.37 10.49
C ASP A 10 15.05 -8.66 10.60
N ASN A 11 13.94 -8.70 9.86
CA ASN A 11 13.01 -9.80 9.87
C ASN A 11 12.66 -10.16 8.43
N GLY A 12 13.05 -11.37 8.01
CA GLY A 12 12.88 -11.84 6.63
C GLY A 12 11.42 -12.03 6.22
N VAL A 13 10.50 -12.26 7.15
CA VAL A 13 9.06 -12.35 6.87
C VAL A 13 8.50 -10.96 6.59
N ILE A 14 8.79 -9.98 7.46
CA ILE A 14 8.38 -8.58 7.25
C ILE A 14 8.91 -8.07 5.93
N SER A 15 10.21 -8.24 5.68
CA SER A 15 10.87 -7.80 4.44
C SER A 15 10.23 -8.43 3.19
N ARG A 16 10.05 -9.76 3.18
CA ARG A 16 9.34 -10.44 2.07
C ARG A 16 7.95 -9.87 1.83
N MET A 17 7.16 -9.67 2.89
CA MET A 17 5.79 -9.17 2.76
C MET A 17 5.78 -7.71 2.27
N CYS A 18 6.74 -6.89 2.70
CA CYS A 18 6.96 -5.54 2.18
C CYS A 18 7.33 -5.55 0.68
N HIS A 19 8.10 -6.52 0.21
CA HIS A 19 8.37 -6.70 -1.23
C HIS A 19 7.11 -7.09 -2.00
N VAL A 20 6.26 -7.96 -1.46
CA VAL A 20 4.98 -8.32 -2.09
C VAL A 20 4.05 -7.11 -2.18
N SER A 21 3.94 -6.33 -1.09
CA SER A 21 3.20 -5.06 -1.07
C SER A 21 3.71 -4.09 -2.13
N LYS A 22 5.03 -3.97 -2.28
CA LYS A 22 5.66 -3.17 -3.33
C LYS A 22 5.29 -3.65 -4.73
N ASN A 23 5.28 -4.96 -4.96
CA ASN A 23 4.92 -5.54 -6.26
C ASN A 23 3.46 -5.24 -6.61
N LEU A 24 2.55 -5.43 -5.65
CA LEU A 24 1.14 -5.07 -5.82
C LEU A 24 0.97 -3.57 -6.09
N TYR A 25 1.69 -2.70 -5.37
CA TYR A 25 1.69 -1.26 -5.63
C TYR A 25 2.07 -0.96 -7.09
N ASN A 26 3.15 -1.58 -7.58
CA ASN A 26 3.63 -1.36 -8.94
C ASN A 26 2.66 -1.91 -9.99
N GLN A 27 2.03 -3.06 -9.79
CA GLN A 27 1.04 -3.64 -10.70
C GLN A 27 -0.21 -2.74 -10.82
N VAL A 28 -0.73 -2.27 -9.68
CA VAL A 28 -1.88 -1.35 -9.67
C VAL A 28 -1.50 -0.03 -10.32
N ASN A 29 -0.30 0.49 -10.01
CA ASN A 29 0.18 1.75 -10.59
C ASN A 29 0.45 1.62 -12.09
N TYR A 30 0.83 0.44 -12.58
CA TYR A 30 1.01 0.20 -14.01
C TYR A 30 -0.29 0.45 -14.78
N ILE A 31 -1.39 -0.17 -14.34
CA ILE A 31 -2.72 0.03 -14.94
C ILE A 31 -3.11 1.51 -14.92
N LEU A 32 -2.96 2.17 -13.76
CA LEU A 32 -3.36 3.58 -13.63
C LEU A 32 -2.49 4.54 -14.45
N ARG A 33 -1.19 4.24 -14.59
CA ARG A 33 -0.28 5.03 -15.42
C ARG A 33 -0.64 4.87 -16.89
N ASP A 34 -0.86 3.64 -17.35
CA ASP A 34 -1.28 3.36 -18.72
C ASP A 34 -2.57 4.13 -19.07
N GLN A 35 -3.62 3.99 -18.26
CA GLN A 35 -4.87 4.73 -18.38
C GLN A 35 -4.64 6.26 -18.42
N PHE A 36 -3.78 6.78 -17.54
CA PHE A 36 -3.48 8.21 -17.51
C PHE A 36 -2.80 8.69 -18.79
N PHE A 37 -1.80 7.98 -19.30
CA PHE A 37 -1.07 8.38 -20.52
C PHE A 37 -1.91 8.19 -21.79
N ASN A 38 -2.80 7.20 -21.80
CA ASN A 38 -3.78 6.97 -22.87
C ASN A 38 -5.01 7.90 -22.77
N ARG A 39 -5.04 8.83 -21.80
CA ARG A 39 -6.13 9.80 -21.56
C ARG A 39 -7.48 9.16 -21.22
N GLU A 40 -7.43 7.97 -20.63
CA GLU A 40 -8.59 7.24 -20.15
C GLU A 40 -9.01 7.68 -18.75
N LYS A 41 -10.23 7.31 -18.38
CA LYS A 41 -10.70 7.46 -16.99
C LYS A 41 -9.99 6.44 -16.10
N LEU A 42 -9.25 6.92 -15.10
CA LEU A 42 -8.56 6.05 -14.15
C LEU A 42 -9.55 5.16 -13.39
N SER A 43 -9.23 3.88 -13.30
CA SER A 43 -9.99 2.89 -12.55
C SER A 43 -10.23 3.31 -11.10
N SER A 44 -11.44 3.03 -10.61
CA SER A 44 -11.81 3.28 -9.21
C SER A 44 -11.08 2.30 -8.27
N TYR A 45 -11.01 2.63 -6.99
CA TYR A 45 -10.53 1.68 -5.96
C TYR A 45 -11.31 0.37 -6.02
N GLY A 46 -12.65 0.44 -6.08
CA GLY A 46 -13.49 -0.75 -6.08
C GLY A 46 -13.26 -1.64 -7.31
N THR A 47 -13.06 -1.04 -8.48
CA THR A 47 -12.71 -1.77 -9.71
C THR A 47 -11.39 -2.51 -9.55
N LEU A 48 -10.34 -1.82 -9.09
CA LEU A 48 -9.01 -2.41 -8.90
C LEU A 48 -9.05 -3.50 -7.82
N ALA A 49 -9.69 -3.25 -6.69
CA ALA A 49 -9.80 -4.22 -5.61
C ALA A 49 -10.52 -5.50 -6.06
N LYS A 50 -11.61 -5.38 -6.84
CA LYS A 50 -12.30 -6.53 -7.43
C LYS A 50 -11.42 -7.27 -8.43
N GLN A 51 -10.73 -6.54 -9.31
CA GLN A 51 -9.85 -7.12 -10.33
C GLN A 51 -8.71 -7.92 -9.69
N PHE A 52 -7.98 -7.34 -8.74
CA PHE A 52 -6.84 -7.99 -8.10
C PHE A 52 -7.25 -9.07 -7.08
N ALA A 53 -8.50 -9.06 -6.59
CA ALA A 53 -8.99 -10.13 -5.73
C ALA A 53 -9.17 -11.47 -6.48
N VAL A 54 -9.36 -11.42 -7.81
CA VAL A 54 -9.42 -12.62 -8.65
C VAL A 54 -8.00 -13.10 -8.95
N PRO A 55 -7.63 -14.35 -8.59
CA PRO A 55 -6.32 -14.90 -8.93
C PRO A 55 -6.11 -15.01 -10.43
N SER A 56 -4.87 -14.80 -10.87
CA SER A 56 -4.39 -15.06 -12.22
C SER A 56 -3.73 -16.44 -12.30
N ASP A 57 -3.76 -17.06 -13.48
CA ASP A 57 -2.97 -18.27 -13.77
C ASP A 57 -1.45 -18.00 -13.75
N ILE A 58 -1.04 -16.73 -13.81
CA ILE A 58 0.35 -16.30 -13.70
C ILE A 58 0.66 -15.94 -12.24
N GLU A 59 1.45 -16.79 -11.59
CA GLU A 59 1.71 -16.71 -10.15
C GLU A 59 2.37 -15.38 -9.71
N GLU A 60 3.18 -14.77 -10.56
CA GLU A 60 3.82 -13.46 -10.33
C GLU A 60 2.81 -12.32 -10.22
N ASN A 61 1.61 -12.50 -10.78
CA ASN A 61 0.51 -11.54 -10.72
C ASN A 61 -0.32 -11.64 -9.43
N ASN A 62 -0.17 -12.72 -8.67
CA ASN A 62 -0.98 -13.01 -7.48
C ASN A 62 -0.49 -12.31 -6.19
N ASN A 63 0.09 -11.09 -6.29
CA ASN A 63 0.59 -10.37 -5.11
C ASN A 63 -0.53 -9.96 -4.13
N PHE A 64 -1.77 -9.82 -4.60
CA PHE A 64 -2.91 -9.57 -3.72
C PHE A 64 -3.20 -10.77 -2.82
N GLN A 65 -3.16 -11.99 -3.38
CA GLN A 65 -3.44 -13.25 -2.69
C GLN A 65 -2.31 -13.63 -1.72
N LYS A 66 -1.07 -13.21 -2.03
CA LYS A 66 0.11 -13.39 -1.17
C LYS A 66 0.08 -12.52 0.09
N LEU A 67 -0.80 -11.52 0.15
CA LEU A 67 -0.98 -10.65 1.31
C LEU A 67 -2.29 -11.00 2.02
N PRO A 68 -2.41 -10.69 3.32
CA PRO A 68 -3.72 -10.59 3.95
C PRO A 68 -4.64 -9.65 3.15
N ALA A 69 -5.88 -10.07 2.88
CA ALA A 69 -6.76 -9.37 1.94
C ALA A 69 -6.96 -7.88 2.25
N GLN A 70 -7.09 -7.51 3.53
CA GLN A 70 -7.23 -6.10 3.93
C GLN A 70 -5.92 -5.31 3.72
N THR A 71 -4.77 -5.92 3.99
CA THR A 71 -3.45 -5.33 3.72
C THR A 71 -3.25 -5.10 2.22
N ALA A 72 -3.67 -6.04 1.38
CA ALA A 72 -3.67 -5.88 -0.07
C ALA A 72 -4.58 -4.73 -0.52
N GLN A 73 -5.80 -4.67 0.01
CA GLN A 73 -6.74 -3.56 -0.25
C GLN A 73 -6.16 -2.20 0.17
N TRP A 74 -5.50 -2.12 1.32
CA TRP A 74 -4.82 -0.89 1.77
C TRP A 74 -3.67 -0.48 0.85
N THR A 75 -2.95 -1.45 0.28
CA THR A 75 -1.92 -1.18 -0.73
C THR A 75 -2.54 -0.50 -1.95
N ILE A 76 -3.66 -1.02 -2.48
CA ILE A 76 -4.40 -0.40 -3.59
C ILE A 76 -4.89 1.01 -3.20
N LYS A 77 -5.41 1.19 -1.98
CA LYS A 77 -5.82 2.52 -1.47
C LYS A 77 -4.64 3.49 -1.47
N LYS A 78 -3.45 3.08 -1.03
CA LYS A 78 -2.25 3.92 -1.04
C LYS A 78 -1.82 4.34 -2.44
N VAL A 79 -1.98 3.48 -3.44
CA VAL A 79 -1.77 3.87 -4.85
C VAL A 79 -2.78 4.94 -5.25
N LYS A 80 -4.08 4.74 -4.96
CA LYS A 80 -5.12 5.74 -5.27
C LYS A 80 -4.91 7.08 -4.54
N GLU A 81 -4.51 7.05 -3.28
CA GLU A 81 -4.14 8.25 -2.52
C GLU A 81 -2.97 9.00 -3.21
N SER A 82 -1.95 8.28 -3.68
CA SER A 82 -0.82 8.87 -4.41
C SER A 82 -1.30 9.61 -5.68
N TRP A 83 -2.22 9.00 -6.45
CA TRP A 83 -2.83 9.63 -7.62
C TRP A 83 -3.70 10.83 -7.28
N ASN A 84 -4.52 10.72 -6.23
CA ASN A 84 -5.36 11.84 -5.77
C ASN A 84 -4.50 13.03 -5.34
N SER A 85 -3.41 12.79 -4.62
CA SER A 85 -2.44 13.82 -4.25
C SER A 85 -1.78 14.45 -5.47
N PHE A 86 -1.41 13.66 -6.48
CA PHE A 86 -0.89 14.18 -7.75
C PHE A 86 -1.90 15.13 -8.43
N PHE A 87 -3.17 14.74 -8.56
CA PHE A 87 -4.18 15.60 -9.19
C PHE A 87 -4.46 16.87 -8.39
N LYS A 88 -4.48 16.78 -7.05
CA LYS A 88 -4.59 17.96 -6.18
C LYS A 88 -3.41 18.91 -6.41
N ALA A 89 -2.18 18.39 -6.38
CA ALA A 89 -0.98 19.17 -6.65
C ALA A 89 -1.02 19.81 -8.04
N LEU A 90 -1.43 19.07 -9.08
CA LEU A 90 -1.55 19.58 -10.44
C LEU A 90 -2.58 20.72 -10.54
N LYS A 91 -3.71 20.62 -9.84
CA LYS A 91 -4.72 21.68 -9.78
C LYS A 91 -4.18 22.93 -9.09
N THR A 92 -3.45 22.78 -7.99
CA THR A 92 -2.81 23.89 -7.28
C THR A 92 -1.73 24.54 -8.15
N TYR A 93 -0.86 23.74 -8.78
CA TYR A 93 0.19 24.22 -9.68
C TYR A 93 -0.34 25.06 -10.85
N LYS A 94 -1.49 24.68 -11.44
CA LYS A 94 -2.11 25.46 -12.51
C LYS A 94 -2.54 26.87 -12.09
N LYS A 95 -2.83 27.08 -10.80
CA LYS A 95 -3.24 28.37 -10.24
C LYS A 95 -2.09 29.15 -9.62
N HIS A 96 -1.17 28.42 -9.00
CA HIS A 96 -0.08 28.92 -8.18
C HIS A 96 1.23 28.18 -8.53
N PRO A 97 1.77 28.34 -9.75
CA PRO A 97 3.00 27.67 -10.15
C PRO A 97 4.20 28.07 -9.28
N GLU A 98 4.20 29.27 -8.71
CA GLU A 98 5.23 29.82 -7.82
C GLU A 98 5.42 29.03 -6.51
N LEU A 99 4.41 28.26 -6.08
CA LEU A 99 4.48 27.42 -4.89
C LEU A 99 5.26 26.12 -5.11
N PHE A 100 5.73 25.88 -6.34
CA PHE A 100 6.38 24.63 -6.72
C PHE A 100 7.71 24.92 -7.42
N SER A 101 8.71 24.08 -7.16
CA SER A 101 9.99 24.10 -7.88
C SER A 101 9.88 23.55 -9.31
N GLY A 102 8.69 23.14 -9.74
CA GLY A 102 8.42 22.57 -11.06
C GLY A 102 7.07 21.86 -11.12
N PRO A 103 6.66 21.40 -12.32
CA PRO A 103 5.36 20.76 -12.51
C PRO A 103 5.28 19.44 -11.73
N PRO A 104 4.16 19.18 -11.01
CA PRO A 104 3.91 17.90 -10.36
C PRO A 104 4.02 16.74 -11.35
N ARG A 105 4.55 15.61 -10.88
CA ARG A 105 4.75 14.39 -11.69
C ARG A 105 3.84 13.26 -11.19
N PRO A 106 3.34 12.39 -12.08
CA PRO A 106 2.50 11.26 -11.68
C PRO A 106 3.29 10.28 -10.81
N PRO A 107 2.61 9.47 -9.97
CA PRO A 107 3.24 8.48 -9.10
C PRO A 107 4.20 7.56 -9.86
N LYS A 108 5.46 7.48 -9.40
CA LYS A 108 6.47 6.59 -9.96
C LYS A 108 6.30 5.16 -9.46
N TYR A 109 6.86 4.22 -10.21
CA TYR A 109 7.08 2.87 -9.69
C TYR A 109 8.07 2.90 -8.53
N LYS A 110 7.91 1.96 -7.61
CA LYS A 110 8.87 1.64 -6.56
C LYS A 110 10.02 0.83 -7.15
N ASN A 111 11.20 0.95 -6.54
CA ASN A 111 12.41 0.25 -6.97
C ASN A 111 12.22 -1.27 -7.00
N LYS A 112 12.89 -1.95 -7.94
CA LYS A 112 12.78 -3.41 -8.13
C LYS A 112 13.13 -4.18 -6.87
N ASP A 113 14.21 -3.78 -6.20
CA ASP A 113 14.68 -4.40 -4.96
C ASP A 113 14.23 -3.62 -3.72
N GLY A 114 13.25 -2.72 -3.88
CA GLY A 114 12.69 -1.92 -2.81
C GLY A 114 11.54 -2.59 -2.08
N GLU A 115 11.14 -1.97 -0.99
CA GLU A 115 10.03 -2.39 -0.14
C GLU A 115 8.92 -1.33 -0.13
N PHE A 116 7.72 -1.74 0.28
CA PHE A 116 6.60 -0.85 0.52
C PHE A 116 5.90 -1.23 1.81
N ILE A 117 5.27 -0.25 2.44
CA ILE A 117 4.63 -0.41 3.75
C ILE A 117 3.57 -1.51 3.73
N LEU A 118 3.42 -2.18 4.87
CA LEU A 118 2.29 -3.03 5.20
C LEU A 118 1.38 -2.27 6.16
N ILE A 119 0.07 -2.32 5.89
CA ILE A 119 -0.94 -1.70 6.74
C ILE A 119 -1.85 -2.81 7.26
N PHE A 120 -1.96 -2.89 8.58
CA PHE A 120 -2.87 -3.77 9.28
C PHE A 120 -3.87 -2.93 10.06
N THR A 121 -5.11 -3.41 10.13
CA THR A 121 -6.18 -2.80 10.92
C THR A 121 -6.45 -3.64 12.16
N ASN A 122 -7.26 -3.11 13.08
CA ASN A 122 -7.79 -3.86 14.23
C ASN A 122 -8.67 -5.07 13.83
N GLN A 123 -9.01 -5.22 12.55
CA GLN A 123 -9.69 -6.43 12.05
C GLN A 123 -8.71 -7.58 11.79
N GLN A 124 -7.41 -7.29 11.76
CA GLN A 124 -6.33 -8.23 11.46
C GLN A 124 -5.36 -8.42 12.62
N CYS A 125 -5.36 -7.50 13.57
CA CYS A 125 -4.47 -7.47 14.71
C CYS A 125 -5.27 -7.31 15.99
N SER A 126 -4.79 -7.94 17.05
CA SER A 126 -5.37 -7.89 18.39
C SER A 126 -4.28 -7.64 19.41
N ILE A 127 -4.64 -7.06 20.55
CA ILE A 127 -3.75 -6.96 21.70
C ILE A 127 -4.31 -7.88 22.79
N ASP A 128 -3.46 -8.78 23.27
CA ASP A 128 -3.81 -9.75 24.29
C ASP A 128 -2.66 -9.85 25.29
N ASN A 129 -2.93 -9.48 26.54
CA ASN A 129 -1.94 -9.47 27.62
C ASN A 129 -0.69 -8.64 27.29
N GLY A 130 -0.88 -7.45 26.67
CA GLY A 130 0.21 -6.56 26.27
C GLY A 130 1.04 -7.06 25.07
N ILE A 131 0.54 -8.06 24.34
CA ILE A 131 1.16 -8.59 23.12
C ILE A 131 0.29 -8.23 21.91
N LEU A 132 0.85 -7.47 20.98
CA LEU A 132 0.27 -7.20 19.67
C LEU A 132 0.50 -8.39 18.76
N LYS A 133 -0.59 -9.05 18.35
CA LYS A 133 -0.61 -10.22 17.47
C LYS A 133 -0.99 -9.81 16.05
N PHE A 134 -0.24 -10.30 15.06
CA PHE A 134 -0.48 -10.06 13.64
C PHE A 134 -1.17 -11.28 12.98
N PRO A 135 -1.67 -11.15 11.73
CA PRO A 135 -2.15 -12.32 10.98
C PRO A 135 -1.09 -13.42 10.93
N LYS A 136 -1.51 -14.68 11.04
CA LYS A 136 -0.60 -15.85 11.11
C LYS A 136 0.51 -15.87 10.04
N ILE A 137 0.22 -15.39 8.84
CA ILE A 137 1.21 -15.30 7.74
C ILE A 137 2.43 -14.40 8.06
N MET A 138 2.28 -13.48 9.01
CA MET A 138 3.36 -12.60 9.46
C MET A 138 4.28 -13.28 10.48
N ASP A 139 3.82 -14.35 11.14
CA ASP A 139 4.54 -15.06 12.21
C ASP A 139 5.24 -14.10 13.18
N LEU A 140 4.49 -13.08 13.62
CA LEU A 140 5.00 -11.94 14.37
C LEU A 140 4.11 -11.62 15.55
N GLU A 141 4.75 -11.51 16.71
CA GLU A 141 4.17 -10.99 17.93
C GLU A 141 5.12 -9.92 18.50
N VAL A 142 4.55 -8.84 19.01
CA VAL A 142 5.33 -7.69 19.48
C VAL A 142 4.78 -7.22 20.81
N LYS A 143 5.65 -7.05 21.82
CA LYS A 143 5.24 -6.43 23.09
C LYS A 143 4.85 -4.97 22.85
N THR A 144 3.71 -4.57 23.37
CA THR A 144 3.17 -3.21 23.23
C THR A 144 2.86 -2.61 24.61
N ARG A 145 2.93 -1.29 24.72
CA ARG A 145 2.52 -0.51 25.90
C ARG A 145 1.05 -0.08 25.83
N LEU A 146 0.36 -0.47 24.77
CA LEU A 146 -1.05 -0.17 24.55
C LEU A 146 -1.92 -1.19 25.29
N ASP A 147 -3.06 -0.72 25.77
CA ASP A 147 -4.05 -1.54 26.47
C ASP A 147 -4.75 -2.50 25.49
N ASP A 148 -5.42 -3.54 25.99
CA ASP A 148 -6.11 -4.53 25.16
C ASP A 148 -7.22 -3.87 24.30
N VAL A 149 -7.30 -4.23 23.01
CA VAL A 149 -8.27 -3.72 22.02
C VAL A 149 -8.69 -4.81 21.06
#